data_AF-A0A8S3QJ99-F1
#
_entry.id   AF-A0A8S3QJ99-F1
#
_cell.length_a   1.000
_cell.length_b   1.000
_cell.length_c   1.000
_cell.angle_alpha   90.00
_cell.angle_beta   90.00
_cell.angle_gamma   90.00
#
_symmetry.space_group_name_H-M   'P 1'
#
loop_
_entity.id
_entity.type
_entity.pdbx_description
1 polymer ?
#
loop_
_entity_poly.entity_id
_entity_poly.type
_entity_poly.pdbx_seq_one_letter_code
_entity_poly.pdbx_strand_id
1 'polypeptide(L)'
;MSGYYSQLTKLVEDTYTINNNSKVVLLGHSLGNLVLLYFLNQKPQEWKDKFIGSFVTLSAPWGGSVKTIKMQASGDDMNIATVKALRARSVQRSMPSSAFLLPSDQFWNKTEVLIQTPTRNYTVNDYKQFFTDINFPDGYFMRKDTENLVDPMKPPNVQVHCLYSSGLLTAKTLVYTKDEWPDKQPTPINEDGDHTVSLRSLEGCLRWKTLQKQPIDSKQFHGIKHLDMLKEDIVIDYIKSILIK
;
A
#
# COMPACT_ATOMS: atom_id res chain seq x y z
N MET A 1 -4.26 21.39 -7.83
CA MET A 1 -3.74 20.73 -6.61
C MET A 1 -3.02 21.78 -5.76
N SER A 2 -3.29 21.85 -4.45
CA SER A 2 -2.65 22.78 -3.50
C SER A 2 -1.74 22.03 -2.52
N GLY A 3 -0.94 22.76 -1.73
CA GLY A 3 -0.10 22.19 -0.68
C GLY A 3 0.99 21.25 -1.21
N TYR A 4 1.07 20.04 -0.64
CA TYR A 4 2.10 19.03 -0.92
C TYR A 4 2.30 18.76 -2.41
N TYR A 5 1.23 18.52 -3.17
CA TYR A 5 1.37 18.15 -4.59
C TYR A 5 1.82 19.32 -5.48
N SER A 6 1.54 20.57 -5.08
CA SER A 6 2.09 21.74 -5.79
C SER A 6 3.60 21.84 -5.56
N GLN A 7 4.04 21.63 -4.32
CA GLN A 7 5.46 21.60 -3.98
C GLN A 7 6.19 20.43 -4.66
N LEU A 8 5.58 19.24 -4.71
CA LEU A 8 6.14 18.09 -5.42
C LEU A 8 6.23 18.35 -6.94
N THR A 9 5.24 19.03 -7.52
CA THR A 9 5.31 19.45 -8.93
C THR A 9 6.52 20.32 -9.18
N LYS A 10 6.66 21.38 -8.37
CA LYS A 10 7.77 22.32 -8.48
C LYS A 10 9.12 21.62 -8.27
N LEU A 11 9.22 20.74 -7.29
CA LEU A 11 10.44 19.97 -7.04
C LEU A 11 10.84 19.13 -8.25
N VAL A 12 9.88 18.48 -8.92
CA VAL A 12 10.16 17.71 -10.14
C VAL A 12 10.64 18.62 -11.28
N GLU A 13 9.97 19.75 -11.50
CA GLU A 13 10.32 20.71 -12.56
C GLU A 13 11.69 21.37 -12.33
N ASP A 14 11.97 21.76 -11.08
CA ASP A 14 13.26 22.32 -10.66
C ASP A 14 14.36 21.25 -10.81
N THR A 15 14.15 20.03 -10.32
CA THR A 15 15.12 18.91 -10.44
C THR A 15 15.44 18.58 -11.89
N TYR A 16 14.43 18.57 -12.77
CA TYR A 16 14.62 18.40 -14.21
C TYR A 16 15.54 19.49 -14.77
N THR A 17 15.26 20.75 -14.44
CA THR A 17 15.98 21.91 -14.98
C THR A 17 17.43 21.95 -14.50
N ILE A 18 17.67 21.74 -13.21
CA ILE A 18 19.04 21.77 -12.64
C ILE A 18 19.87 20.55 -13.05
N ASN A 19 19.23 19.45 -13.48
CA ASN A 19 19.90 18.24 -13.93
C ASN A 19 19.97 18.15 -15.47
N ASN A 20 20.31 19.26 -16.14
CA ASN A 20 20.46 19.35 -17.59
C ASN A 20 19.23 18.87 -18.38
N ASN A 21 18.03 19.22 -17.92
CA ASN A 21 16.77 18.80 -18.53
C ASN A 21 16.61 17.27 -18.58
N SER A 22 17.17 16.57 -17.60
CA SER A 22 17.03 15.11 -17.48
C SER A 22 15.75 14.77 -16.72
N LYS A 23 15.01 13.81 -17.25
CA LYS A 23 13.77 13.32 -16.64
C LYS A 23 14.00 12.74 -15.25
N VAL A 24 13.06 12.98 -14.34
CA VAL A 24 13.12 12.55 -12.93
C VAL A 24 12.58 11.13 -12.80
N VAL A 25 13.27 10.30 -12.00
CA VAL A 25 12.77 9.00 -11.54
C VAL A 25 12.08 9.19 -10.20
N LEU A 26 10.81 8.79 -10.12
CA LEU A 26 10.05 8.79 -8.88
C LEU A 26 10.18 7.42 -8.22
N LEU A 27 10.55 7.37 -6.94
CA LEU A 27 10.62 6.13 -6.17
C LEU A 27 9.64 6.20 -5.00
N GLY A 28 8.72 5.23 -4.94
CA GLY A 28 7.77 5.07 -3.84
C GLY A 28 8.08 3.83 -3.02
N HIS A 29 7.86 3.92 -1.70
CA HIS A 29 7.84 2.76 -0.80
C HIS A 29 6.51 2.68 -0.07
N SER A 30 5.95 1.48 0.04
CA SER A 30 4.70 1.22 0.76
C SER A 30 3.58 2.18 0.31
N LEU A 31 2.91 2.87 1.24
CA LEU A 31 1.90 3.89 0.97
C LEU A 31 2.37 5.01 0.03
N GLY A 32 3.66 5.35 0.03
CA GLY A 32 4.22 6.38 -0.86
C GLY A 32 3.96 6.08 -2.34
N ASN A 33 3.82 4.81 -2.70
CA ASN A 33 3.44 4.40 -4.06
C ASN A 33 2.04 4.87 -4.45
N LEU A 34 1.06 4.76 -3.55
CA LEU A 34 -0.31 5.21 -3.81
C LEU A 34 -0.39 6.75 -3.86
N VAL A 35 0.40 7.43 -3.05
CA VAL A 35 0.54 8.91 -3.09
C VAL A 35 1.12 9.38 -4.43
N LEU A 36 2.16 8.70 -4.93
CA LEU A 36 2.76 9.00 -6.22
C LEU A 36 1.83 8.61 -7.39
N LEU A 37 1.10 7.49 -7.29
CA LEU A 37 0.10 7.10 -8.28
C LEU A 37 -1.02 8.15 -8.35
N TYR A 38 -1.54 8.61 -7.21
CA TYR A 38 -2.48 9.72 -7.16
C TYR A 38 -1.92 10.93 -7.87
N PHE A 39 -0.71 11.38 -7.49
CA PHE A 39 -0.04 12.52 -8.09
C PHE A 39 0.06 12.42 -9.61
N LEU A 40 0.56 11.30 -10.15
CA LEU A 40 0.70 11.07 -11.58
C LEU A 40 -0.66 11.04 -12.30
N ASN A 41 -1.70 10.50 -11.67
CA ASN A 41 -3.06 10.46 -12.22
C ASN A 41 -3.75 11.82 -12.27
N GLN A 42 -3.20 12.85 -11.59
CA GLN A 42 -3.65 14.24 -11.65
C GLN A 42 -2.83 15.09 -12.64
N LYS A 43 -1.80 14.53 -13.29
CA LYS A 43 -0.94 15.25 -14.23
C LYS A 43 -1.34 15.01 -15.68
N PRO A 44 -1.35 16.07 -16.53
CA PRO A 44 -1.51 15.90 -17.97
C PRO A 44 -0.43 14.96 -18.53
N GLN A 45 -0.76 14.21 -19.57
CA GLN A 45 0.18 13.26 -20.17
C GLN A 45 1.43 13.96 -20.69
N GLU A 46 1.29 15.12 -21.33
CA GLU A 46 2.41 15.94 -21.82
C GLU A 46 3.38 16.34 -20.70
N TRP A 47 2.88 16.63 -19.50
CA TRP A 47 3.71 16.94 -18.34
C TRP A 47 4.51 15.69 -17.92
N LYS A 48 3.86 14.53 -17.85
CA LYS A 48 4.54 13.28 -17.49
C LYS A 48 5.58 12.88 -18.53
N ASP A 49 5.24 13.01 -19.81
CA ASP A 49 6.13 12.71 -20.93
C ASP A 49 7.36 13.64 -20.95
N LYS A 50 7.22 14.89 -20.48
CA LYS A 50 8.32 15.83 -20.37
C LYS A 50 9.20 15.55 -19.15
N PHE A 51 8.61 15.38 -17.98
CA PHE A 51 9.35 15.44 -16.71
C PHE A 51 9.68 14.09 -16.08
N ILE A 52 8.94 13.02 -16.39
CA ILE A 52 9.05 11.75 -15.67
C ILE A 52 9.75 10.71 -16.55
N GLY A 53 10.85 10.15 -16.02
CA GLY A 53 11.61 9.09 -16.67
C GLY A 53 10.97 7.75 -16.40
N SER A 54 10.83 7.41 -15.12
CA SER A 54 10.15 6.20 -14.68
C SER A 54 9.60 6.34 -13.26
N PHE A 55 8.71 5.42 -12.89
CA PHE A 55 8.16 5.26 -11.55
C PHE A 55 8.60 3.89 -10.99
N VAL A 56 9.48 3.91 -10.00
CA VAL A 56 9.97 2.72 -9.30
C VAL A 56 9.13 2.49 -8.05
N THR A 57 8.51 1.33 -7.93
CA THR A 57 7.61 1.03 -6.82
C THR A 57 8.18 -0.09 -5.95
N LEU A 58 8.42 0.20 -4.68
CA LEU A 58 8.88 -0.77 -3.68
C LEU A 58 7.73 -1.17 -2.76
N SER A 59 7.38 -2.46 -2.74
CA SER A 59 6.40 -3.05 -1.80
C SER A 59 5.07 -2.28 -1.74
N ALA A 60 4.49 -1.99 -2.90
CA ALA A 60 3.29 -1.17 -2.99
C ALA A 60 2.03 -1.95 -2.57
N PRO A 61 1.22 -1.46 -1.61
CA PRO A 61 -0.04 -2.08 -1.20
C PRO A 61 -1.17 -1.66 -2.14
N TRP A 62 -1.10 -1.99 -3.43
CA TRP A 62 -2.08 -1.54 -4.44
C TRP A 62 -3.53 -1.84 -4.07
N GLY A 63 -3.79 -3.00 -3.47
CA GLY A 63 -5.12 -3.40 -3.01
C GLY A 63 -5.38 -3.20 -1.52
N GLY A 64 -4.43 -2.65 -0.76
CA GLY A 64 -4.46 -2.61 0.70
C GLY A 64 -3.79 -3.82 1.38
N SER A 65 -3.93 -3.91 2.70
CA SER A 65 -3.32 -4.98 3.51
C SER A 65 -4.22 -5.36 4.69
N VAL A 66 -4.33 -6.66 4.98
CA VAL A 66 -5.05 -7.18 6.15
C VAL A 66 -4.42 -6.71 7.47
N LYS A 67 -3.13 -6.35 7.48
CA LYS A 67 -2.47 -5.80 8.67
C LYS A 67 -3.16 -4.53 9.17
N THR A 68 -3.73 -3.71 8.28
CA THR A 68 -4.41 -2.48 8.67
C THR A 68 -5.72 -2.75 9.41
N ILE A 69 -6.40 -3.88 9.13
CA ILE A 69 -7.54 -4.34 9.93
C ILE A 69 -7.10 -4.60 11.38
N LYS A 70 -5.95 -5.25 11.57
CA LYS A 70 -5.39 -5.48 12.92
C LYS A 70 -5.09 -4.16 13.62
N MET A 71 -4.55 -3.17 12.91
CA MET A 71 -4.33 -1.81 13.45
C MET A 71 -5.64 -1.16 13.92
N GLN A 72 -6.75 -1.36 13.20
CA GLN A 72 -8.06 -0.85 13.62
C GLN A 72 -8.63 -1.63 14.82
N ALA A 73 -8.53 -2.96 14.83
CA ALA A 73 -9.13 -3.82 15.85
C ALA A 73 -8.27 -3.88 17.13
N SER A 74 -7.23 -4.70 17.16
CA SER A 74 -6.42 -4.98 18.36
C SER A 74 -5.19 -4.08 18.52
N GLY A 75 -4.95 -3.20 17.55
CA GLY A 75 -3.71 -2.46 17.41
C GLY A 75 -2.55 -3.33 16.92
N ASP A 76 -1.51 -2.68 16.40
CA ASP A 76 -0.28 -3.30 15.94
C ASP A 76 0.92 -2.72 16.71
N ASP A 77 1.86 -3.56 17.13
CA ASP A 77 3.10 -3.12 17.79
C ASP A 77 4.19 -2.68 16.81
N MET A 78 3.92 -2.77 15.49
CA MET A 78 4.85 -2.47 14.41
C MET A 78 6.15 -3.27 14.47
N ASN A 79 6.15 -4.41 15.17
CA ASN A 79 7.34 -5.17 15.55
C ASN A 79 8.36 -4.37 16.38
N ILE A 80 7.90 -3.39 17.17
CA ILE A 80 8.73 -2.57 18.06
C ILE A 80 8.48 -3.04 19.50
N ALA A 81 9.49 -3.68 20.12
CA ALA A 81 9.35 -4.38 21.40
C ALA A 81 8.76 -3.54 22.56
N THR A 82 8.94 -2.21 22.53
CA THR A 82 8.45 -1.29 23.56
C THR A 82 7.03 -0.76 23.30
N VAL A 83 6.47 -1.00 22.11
CA VAL A 83 5.16 -0.51 21.70
C VAL A 83 4.08 -1.48 22.17
N LYS A 84 3.14 -0.97 22.98
CA LYS A 84 1.94 -1.72 23.36
C LYS A 84 0.86 -1.52 22.30
N ALA A 85 0.49 -2.59 21.59
CA ALA A 85 -0.49 -2.55 20.50
C ALA A 85 -1.78 -1.76 20.81
N LEU A 86 -2.43 -2.04 21.94
CA LEU A 86 -3.65 -1.30 22.35
C LEU A 86 -3.43 0.19 22.63
N ARG A 87 -2.25 0.58 23.09
CA ARG A 87 -1.92 2.00 23.27
C ARG A 87 -1.62 2.67 21.94
N ALA A 88 -0.95 1.96 21.02
CA ALA A 88 -0.71 2.44 19.67
C ALA A 88 -2.01 2.57 18.85
N ARG A 89 -3.01 1.74 19.15
CA ARG A 89 -4.30 1.71 18.44
C ARG A 89 -4.97 3.07 18.31
N SER A 90 -4.96 3.90 19.35
CA SER A 90 -5.60 5.23 19.29
C SER A 90 -4.97 6.11 18.19
N VAL A 91 -3.64 6.12 18.14
CA VAL A 91 -2.86 6.84 17.13
C VAL A 91 -3.00 6.21 15.75
N GLN A 92 -3.03 4.87 15.67
CA GLN A 92 -3.23 4.15 14.42
C GLN A 92 -4.62 4.40 13.81
N ARG A 93 -5.67 4.44 14.65
CA ARG A 93 -7.04 4.77 14.28
C ARG A 93 -7.20 6.23 13.84
N SER A 94 -6.44 7.16 14.42
CA SER A 94 -6.53 8.58 14.06
C SER A 94 -5.87 8.92 12.72
N MET A 95 -5.16 7.98 12.07
CA MET A 95 -4.53 8.18 10.76
C MET A 95 -5.48 7.73 9.65
N PRO A 96 -6.04 8.61 8.80
CA PRO A 96 -6.93 8.20 7.71
C PRO A 96 -6.28 7.22 6.73
N SER A 97 -4.96 7.23 6.61
CA SER A 97 -4.20 6.28 5.79
C SER A 97 -4.37 4.83 6.23
N SER A 98 -4.63 4.54 7.51
CA SER A 98 -4.86 3.18 7.99
C SER A 98 -6.21 2.64 7.55
N ALA A 99 -7.24 3.49 7.39
CA ALA A 99 -8.52 3.12 6.80
C ALA A 99 -8.44 3.06 5.25
N PHE A 100 -7.69 3.97 4.63
CA PHE A 100 -7.44 3.97 3.19
C PHE A 100 -6.81 2.64 2.71
N LEU A 101 -5.88 2.09 3.49
CA LEU A 101 -5.15 0.86 3.18
C LEU A 101 -5.88 -0.43 3.61
N LEU A 102 -7.18 -0.37 3.92
CA LEU A 102 -7.98 -1.58 4.09
C LEU A 102 -8.10 -2.34 2.74
N PRO A 103 -8.17 -3.68 2.77
CA PRO A 103 -8.35 -4.51 1.58
C PRO A 103 -9.50 -4.03 0.67
N SER A 104 -9.24 -3.97 -0.63
CA SER A 104 -10.18 -3.54 -1.67
C SER A 104 -10.86 -4.74 -2.36
N ASP A 105 -12.11 -4.59 -2.79
CA ASP A 105 -12.85 -5.59 -3.56
C ASP A 105 -12.34 -5.75 -5.01
N GLN A 106 -11.42 -4.88 -5.45
CA GLN A 106 -10.68 -5.07 -6.70
C GLN A 106 -9.58 -6.14 -6.58
N PHE A 107 -9.21 -6.54 -5.35
CA PHE A 107 -8.12 -7.49 -5.08
C PHE A 107 -8.52 -8.67 -4.18
N TRP A 108 -9.53 -8.49 -3.33
CA TRP A 108 -10.11 -9.54 -2.51
C TRP A 108 -11.49 -9.92 -3.01
N ASN A 109 -11.80 -11.22 -2.99
CA ASN A 109 -13.14 -11.65 -3.34
C ASN A 109 -14.13 -11.11 -2.29
N LYS A 110 -15.31 -10.68 -2.76
CA LYS A 110 -16.42 -10.18 -1.92
C LYS A 110 -16.87 -11.16 -0.84
N THR A 111 -16.63 -12.46 -1.03
CA THR A 111 -16.97 -13.50 -0.04
C THR A 111 -15.78 -13.94 0.82
N GLU A 112 -14.58 -13.41 0.58
CA GLU A 112 -13.37 -13.78 1.31
C GLU A 112 -13.40 -13.19 2.72
N VAL A 113 -13.22 -14.07 3.72
CA VAL A 113 -13.23 -13.70 5.13
C VAL A 113 -11.89 -13.07 5.51
N LEU A 114 -11.93 -11.81 5.92
CA LEU A 114 -10.77 -11.05 6.41
C LEU A 114 -10.64 -11.14 7.93
N ILE A 115 -11.77 -11.26 8.62
CA ILE A 115 -11.84 -11.37 10.07
C ILE A 115 -12.85 -12.46 10.41
N GLN A 116 -12.45 -13.38 11.28
CA GLN A 116 -13.32 -14.38 11.86
C GLN A 116 -13.41 -14.16 13.36
N THR A 117 -14.63 -14.07 13.87
CA THR A 117 -14.94 -14.03 15.31
C THR A 117 -15.91 -15.17 15.64
N PRO A 118 -16.19 -15.47 16.92
CA PRO A 118 -17.12 -16.55 17.27
C PRO A 118 -18.55 -16.31 16.81
N THR A 119 -18.93 -15.05 16.57
CA THR A 119 -20.31 -14.66 16.26
C THR A 119 -20.49 -14.17 14.82
N ARG A 120 -19.41 -13.74 14.14
CA ARG A 120 -19.49 -13.16 12.81
C ARG A 120 -18.18 -13.29 12.02
N ASN A 121 -18.32 -13.41 10.70
CA ASN A 121 -17.23 -13.19 9.75
C ASN A 121 -17.39 -11.82 9.07
N TYR A 122 -16.27 -11.15 8.80
CA TYR A 122 -16.24 -9.87 8.10
C TYR A 122 -15.45 -10.02 6.80
N THR A 123 -16.03 -9.52 5.72
CA THR A 123 -15.45 -9.43 4.37
C THR A 123 -15.19 -7.97 4.00
N VAL A 124 -14.71 -7.73 2.78
CA VAL A 124 -14.61 -6.36 2.22
C VAL A 124 -15.96 -5.61 2.16
N ASN A 125 -17.10 -6.32 2.20
CA ASN A 125 -18.43 -5.70 2.20
C ASN A 125 -18.91 -5.30 3.61
N ASP A 126 -18.22 -5.76 4.66
CA ASP A 126 -18.70 -5.64 6.04
C ASP A 126 -18.07 -4.47 6.81
N TYR A 127 -17.30 -3.58 6.16
CA TYR A 127 -16.53 -2.55 6.86
C TYR A 127 -17.38 -1.64 7.76
N LYS A 128 -18.61 -1.29 7.34
CA LYS A 128 -19.51 -0.50 8.19
C LYS A 128 -19.81 -1.22 9.51
N GLN A 129 -20.13 -2.51 9.44
CA GLN A 129 -20.37 -3.30 10.64
C GLN A 129 -19.08 -3.50 11.44
N PHE A 130 -17.98 -3.84 10.79
CA PHE A 130 -16.68 -4.01 11.44
C PHE A 130 -16.32 -2.81 12.32
N PHE A 131 -16.38 -1.60 11.77
CA PHE A 131 -16.09 -0.36 12.51
C PHE A 131 -17.10 -0.07 13.62
N THR A 132 -18.35 -0.48 13.45
CA THR A 132 -19.37 -0.40 14.50
C THR A 132 -19.03 -1.34 15.67
N ASP A 133 -18.67 -2.59 15.37
CA ASP A 133 -18.43 -3.65 16.36
C ASP A 133 -17.14 -3.44 17.16
N ILE A 134 -16.16 -2.71 16.63
CA ILE A 134 -14.93 -2.31 17.35
C ILE A 134 -15.05 -0.95 18.06
N ASN A 135 -16.28 -0.40 18.13
CA ASN A 135 -16.61 0.91 18.69
C ASN A 135 -15.76 2.05 18.11
N PHE A 136 -15.63 2.10 16.78
CA PHE A 136 -14.90 3.13 16.06
C PHE A 136 -15.56 3.49 14.70
N PRO A 137 -16.78 4.06 14.71
CA PRO A 137 -17.51 4.37 13.49
C PRO A 137 -16.79 5.40 12.59
N ASP A 138 -16.00 6.30 13.15
CA ASP A 138 -15.20 7.29 12.39
C ASP A 138 -14.29 6.62 11.36
N GLY A 139 -13.74 5.44 11.66
CA GLY A 139 -12.91 4.70 10.71
C GLY A 139 -13.64 4.29 9.43
N TYR A 140 -14.97 4.04 9.50
CA TYR A 140 -15.78 3.79 8.32
C TYR A 140 -15.92 5.05 7.47
N PHE A 141 -16.13 6.22 8.09
CA PHE A 141 -16.19 7.48 7.37
C PHE A 141 -14.84 7.85 6.74
N MET A 142 -13.72 7.64 7.45
CA MET A 142 -12.38 7.78 6.88
C MET A 142 -12.18 6.87 5.66
N ARG A 143 -12.68 5.63 5.70
CA ARG A 143 -12.65 4.73 4.54
C ARG A 143 -13.48 5.30 3.39
N LYS A 144 -14.71 5.73 3.64
CA LYS A 144 -15.60 6.31 2.62
C LYS A 144 -14.99 7.54 1.94
N ASP A 145 -14.29 8.38 2.69
CA ASP A 145 -13.62 9.58 2.17
C ASP A 145 -12.42 9.24 1.29
N THR A 146 -11.78 8.07 1.53
CA THR A 146 -10.48 7.74 0.93
C THR A 146 -10.52 6.64 -0.14
N GLU A 147 -11.53 5.76 -0.14
CA GLU A 147 -11.55 4.55 -0.97
C GLU A 147 -11.54 4.80 -2.47
N ASN A 148 -11.97 5.98 -2.91
CA ASN A 148 -12.03 6.37 -4.32
C ASN A 148 -10.93 7.37 -4.72
N LEU A 149 -9.98 7.69 -3.83
CA LEU A 149 -8.90 8.63 -4.14
C LEU A 149 -7.96 8.07 -5.20
N VAL A 150 -7.61 6.78 -5.07
CA VAL A 150 -6.73 6.08 -5.98
C VAL A 150 -7.48 4.90 -6.53
N ASP A 151 -7.57 4.82 -7.86
CA ASP A 151 -7.98 3.60 -8.56
C ASP A 151 -6.71 2.84 -9.00
N PRO A 152 -6.37 1.72 -8.34
CA PRO A 152 -5.27 0.84 -8.73
C PRO A 152 -5.38 0.33 -10.17
N MET A 153 -6.55 0.38 -10.81
CA MET A 153 -6.73 -0.01 -12.21
C MET A 153 -6.45 1.16 -13.18
N LYS A 154 -6.28 2.40 -12.70
CA LYS A 154 -5.89 3.55 -13.52
C LYS A 154 -4.35 3.66 -13.57
N PRO A 155 -3.71 3.30 -14.70
CA PRO A 155 -2.25 3.26 -14.81
C PRO A 155 -1.63 4.67 -14.77
N PRO A 156 -0.38 4.81 -14.30
CA PRO A 156 0.30 6.10 -14.23
C PRO A 156 0.69 6.66 -15.61
N ASN A 157 0.70 5.83 -16.66
CA ASN A 157 1.10 6.17 -18.03
C ASN A 157 2.52 6.76 -18.12
N VAL A 158 3.44 6.15 -17.38
CA VAL A 158 4.90 6.35 -17.45
C VAL A 158 5.55 4.96 -17.38
N GLN A 159 6.84 4.83 -17.69
CA GLN A 159 7.53 3.56 -17.46
C GLN A 159 7.47 3.21 -15.96
N VAL A 160 7.12 1.97 -15.63
CA VAL A 160 7.07 1.50 -14.23
C VAL A 160 8.07 0.37 -14.03
N HIS A 161 8.83 0.44 -12.93
CA HIS A 161 9.57 -0.69 -12.39
C HIS A 161 8.88 -1.17 -11.12
N CYS A 162 8.22 -2.32 -11.19
CA CYS A 162 7.47 -2.88 -10.07
C CYS A 162 8.27 -3.90 -9.29
N LEU A 163 8.71 -3.52 -8.10
CA LEU A 163 9.57 -4.31 -7.22
C LEU A 163 8.80 -4.74 -5.97
N TYR A 164 8.77 -6.04 -5.72
CA TYR A 164 8.08 -6.63 -4.59
C TYR A 164 8.75 -7.92 -4.15
N SER A 165 8.44 -8.36 -2.93
CA SER A 165 8.97 -9.60 -2.36
C SER A 165 7.85 -10.62 -2.13
N SER A 166 8.24 -11.89 -2.07
CA SER A 166 7.37 -13.05 -1.85
C SER A 166 8.06 -14.05 -0.90
N GLY A 167 7.39 -15.14 -0.55
CA GLY A 167 7.91 -16.21 0.28
C GLY A 167 7.75 -15.99 1.78
N LEU A 168 7.03 -14.95 2.20
CA LEU A 168 6.90 -14.59 3.60
C LEU A 168 5.44 -14.66 4.07
N LEU A 169 5.23 -15.33 5.21
CA LEU A 169 3.90 -15.52 5.80
C LEU A 169 3.23 -14.19 6.14
N THR A 170 2.20 -13.84 5.39
CA THR A 170 1.51 -12.55 5.51
C THR A 170 0.05 -12.78 5.85
N ALA A 171 -0.49 -12.02 6.80
CA ALA A 171 -1.86 -12.23 7.27
C ALA A 171 -2.87 -12.12 6.12
N LYS A 172 -3.68 -13.17 5.94
CA LYS A 172 -4.82 -13.24 5.02
C LYS A 172 -6.15 -13.06 5.77
N THR A 173 -6.28 -13.73 6.91
CA THR A 173 -7.45 -13.68 7.77
C THR A 173 -7.01 -13.54 9.21
N LEU A 174 -7.68 -12.69 9.99
CA LEU A 174 -7.45 -12.53 11.43
C LEU A 174 -8.53 -13.30 12.19
N VAL A 175 -8.13 -14.34 12.92
CA VAL A 175 -9.05 -15.16 13.73
C VAL A 175 -8.98 -14.73 15.19
N TYR A 176 -10.13 -14.36 15.74
CA TYR A 176 -10.30 -14.01 17.14
C TYR A 176 -11.20 -15.02 17.84
N THR A 177 -10.81 -15.45 19.02
CA THR A 177 -11.69 -16.12 19.98
C THR A 177 -12.58 -15.11 20.73
N LYS A 178 -13.51 -15.63 21.53
CA LYS A 178 -14.45 -14.79 22.32
C LYS A 178 -13.73 -13.88 23.30
N ASP A 179 -12.65 -14.36 23.90
CA ASP A 179 -11.90 -13.62 24.92
C ASP A 179 -10.81 -12.71 24.32
N GLU A 180 -10.67 -12.71 22.99
CA GLU A 180 -9.70 -11.90 22.27
C GLU A 180 -10.33 -10.71 21.53
N TRP A 181 -11.55 -10.87 21.01
CA TRP A 181 -12.18 -9.83 20.20
C TRP A 181 -12.62 -8.61 21.03
N PRO A 182 -12.34 -7.35 20.59
CA PRO A 182 -11.35 -6.94 19.59
C PRO A 182 -10.00 -6.52 20.22
N ASP A 183 -9.83 -6.67 21.54
CA ASP A 183 -8.76 -6.02 22.31
C ASP A 183 -7.50 -6.88 22.54
N LYS A 184 -7.44 -8.13 22.09
CA LYS A 184 -6.20 -8.95 22.12
C LYS A 184 -5.74 -9.29 20.71
N GLN A 185 -4.49 -9.72 20.58
CA GLN A 185 -3.94 -10.05 19.28
C GLN A 185 -4.63 -11.29 18.68
N PRO A 186 -5.03 -11.26 17.39
CA PRO A 186 -5.61 -12.41 16.73
C PRO A 186 -4.56 -13.45 16.35
N THR A 187 -5.01 -14.66 16.07
CA THR A 187 -4.21 -15.65 15.35
C THR A 187 -4.40 -15.45 13.84
N PRO A 188 -3.35 -15.16 13.06
CA PRO A 188 -3.48 -14.99 11.63
C PRO A 188 -3.49 -16.35 10.90
N ILE A 189 -4.38 -16.49 9.93
CA ILE A 189 -4.19 -17.44 8.82
C ILE A 189 -3.41 -16.69 7.75
N ASN A 190 -2.30 -17.26 7.30
CA ASN A 190 -1.36 -16.57 6.42
C ASN A 190 -1.52 -16.98 4.95
N GLU A 191 -1.09 -16.09 4.07
CA GLU A 191 -0.84 -16.30 2.65
C GLU A 191 0.56 -15.80 2.29
N ASP A 192 0.91 -15.87 1.00
CA ASP A 192 2.17 -15.35 0.49
C ASP A 192 2.19 -13.80 0.42
N GLY A 193 3.35 -13.20 0.65
CA GLY A 193 3.56 -11.76 0.65
C GLY A 193 4.94 -11.37 1.19
N ASP A 194 5.04 -10.19 1.81
CA ASP A 194 6.28 -9.62 2.37
C ASP A 194 6.27 -9.42 3.90
N HIS A 195 5.47 -10.21 4.62
CA HIS A 195 5.02 -10.06 6.03
C HIS A 195 4.03 -8.92 6.30
N THR A 196 3.88 -7.94 5.39
CA THR A 196 2.97 -6.80 5.60
C THR A 196 1.87 -6.77 4.55
N VAL A 197 2.22 -6.95 3.29
CA VAL A 197 1.32 -6.83 2.15
C VAL A 197 1.26 -8.17 1.44
N SER A 198 0.04 -8.66 1.21
CA SER A 198 -0.18 -9.89 0.47
C SER A 198 0.32 -9.79 -0.97
N LEU A 199 0.85 -10.88 -1.52
CA LEU A 199 1.41 -10.93 -2.87
C LEU A 199 0.43 -10.42 -3.93
N ARG A 200 -0.85 -10.81 -3.82
CA ARG A 200 -1.93 -10.35 -4.71
C ARG A 200 -2.04 -8.82 -4.81
N SER A 201 -1.75 -8.11 -3.72
CA SER A 201 -1.77 -6.65 -3.68
C SER A 201 -0.44 -6.09 -4.19
N LEU A 202 0.69 -6.72 -3.86
CA LEU A 202 2.01 -6.32 -4.34
C LEU A 202 2.11 -6.35 -5.88
N GLU A 203 1.51 -7.37 -6.50
CA GLU A 203 1.52 -7.59 -7.94
C GLU A 203 0.53 -6.70 -8.73
N GLY A 204 -0.24 -5.83 -8.06
CA GLY A 204 -1.27 -5.01 -8.70
C GLY A 204 -0.80 -4.18 -9.90
N CYS A 205 0.43 -3.67 -9.85
CA CYS A 205 1.11 -2.97 -10.94
C CYS A 205 1.16 -3.77 -12.25
N LEU A 206 1.22 -5.12 -12.19
CA LEU A 206 1.33 -5.98 -13.37
C LEU A 206 0.08 -5.91 -14.24
N ARG A 207 -1.06 -5.54 -13.64
CA ARG A 207 -2.33 -5.33 -14.35
C ARG A 207 -2.26 -4.17 -15.34
N TRP A 208 -1.33 -3.23 -15.16
CA TRP A 208 -1.13 -2.10 -16.08
C TRP A 208 -0.48 -2.48 -17.41
N LYS A 209 0.09 -3.68 -17.54
CA LYS A 209 0.75 -4.14 -18.78
C LYS A 209 -0.14 -4.01 -20.02
N THR A 210 -1.46 -4.15 -19.86
CA THR A 210 -2.44 -4.04 -20.95
C THR A 210 -3.22 -2.72 -20.93
N LEU A 211 -2.93 -1.81 -19.99
CA LEU A 211 -3.73 -0.60 -19.75
C LEU A 211 -2.98 0.69 -20.13
N GLN A 212 -1.67 0.63 -20.34
CA GLN A 212 -0.86 1.75 -20.80
C GLN A 212 0.12 1.32 -21.90
N LYS A 213 0.67 2.30 -22.63
CA LYS A 213 1.65 2.06 -23.71
C LYS A 213 3.08 1.90 -23.18
N GLN A 214 3.40 2.62 -22.11
CA GLN A 214 4.73 2.63 -21.51
C GLN A 214 5.00 1.29 -20.80
N PRO A 215 6.25 0.80 -20.79
CA PRO A 215 6.56 -0.53 -20.28
C PRO A 215 6.33 -0.65 -18.76
N ILE A 216 5.98 -1.87 -18.35
CA ILE A 216 5.92 -2.29 -16.94
C ILE A 216 6.95 -3.41 -16.75
N ASP A 217 8.12 -3.03 -16.27
CA ASP A 217 9.16 -3.96 -15.85
C ASP A 217 8.85 -4.42 -14.42
N SER A 218 9.12 -5.69 -14.11
CA SER A 218 8.87 -6.22 -12.76
C SER A 218 10.04 -7.04 -12.26
N LYS A 219 10.36 -6.88 -10.97
CA LYS A 219 11.36 -7.68 -10.29
C LYS A 219 10.77 -8.19 -8.98
N GLN A 220 10.48 -9.49 -8.96
CA GLN A 220 10.12 -10.21 -7.74
C GLN A 220 11.41 -10.64 -7.02
N PHE A 221 11.45 -10.34 -5.73
CA PHE A 221 12.43 -10.85 -4.78
C PHE A 221 11.80 -11.93 -3.90
N HIS A 222 12.62 -12.64 -3.13
CA HIS A 222 12.16 -13.71 -2.25
C HIS A 222 12.74 -13.55 -0.85
N GLY A 223 11.92 -13.72 0.18
CA GLY A 223 12.33 -13.71 1.58
C GLY A 223 12.66 -12.34 2.17
N ILE A 224 12.51 -11.25 1.41
CA ILE A 224 12.75 -9.89 1.91
C ILE A 224 11.50 -9.35 2.59
N LYS A 225 11.62 -8.89 3.84
CA LYS A 225 10.50 -8.26 4.58
C LYS A 225 10.18 -6.88 4.01
N HIS A 226 8.94 -6.45 4.18
CA HIS A 226 8.41 -5.17 3.70
C HIS A 226 9.31 -3.93 3.91
N LEU A 227 9.94 -3.82 5.10
CA LEU A 227 10.85 -2.71 5.42
C LEU A 227 12.29 -2.99 4.97
N ASP A 228 12.70 -4.26 4.92
CA ASP A 228 14.05 -4.64 4.56
C ASP A 228 14.32 -4.38 3.06
N MET A 229 13.28 -4.34 2.22
CA MET A 229 13.32 -3.89 0.82
C MET A 229 14.10 -2.58 0.59
N LEU A 230 14.18 -1.68 1.58
CA LEU A 230 14.89 -0.41 1.47
C LEU A 230 16.41 -0.51 1.64
N LYS A 231 16.90 -1.61 2.22
CA LYS A 231 18.32 -1.77 2.62
C LYS A 231 19.00 -3.00 2.02
N GLU A 232 18.25 -3.91 1.43
CA GLU A 232 18.83 -5.09 0.78
C GLU A 232 19.65 -4.71 -0.44
N ASP A 233 20.90 -5.17 -0.48
CA ASP A 233 21.87 -4.84 -1.54
C ASP A 233 21.33 -5.21 -2.92
N ILE A 234 20.69 -6.36 -3.05
CA ILE A 234 20.11 -6.81 -4.34
C ILE A 234 18.98 -5.91 -4.85
N VAL A 235 18.27 -5.22 -3.95
CA VAL A 235 17.23 -4.25 -4.31
C VAL A 235 17.89 -2.93 -4.70
N ILE A 236 18.86 -2.49 -3.91
CA ILE A 236 19.66 -1.28 -4.18
C ILE A 236 20.37 -1.38 -5.53
N ASP A 237 20.95 -2.54 -5.85
CA ASP A 237 21.66 -2.76 -7.11
C ASP A 237 20.72 -2.76 -8.31
N TYR A 238 19.49 -3.29 -8.17
CA TYR A 238 18.47 -3.11 -9.20
C TYR A 238 18.15 -1.62 -9.39
N ILE A 239 17.93 -0.86 -8.31
CA ILE A 239 17.63 0.58 -8.41
C ILE A 239 18.79 1.33 -9.07
N LYS A 240 20.05 1.04 -8.70
CA LYS A 240 21.24 1.63 -9.33
C LYS A 240 21.26 1.36 -10.83
N SER A 241 20.90 0.16 -11.28
CA SER A 241 20.85 -0.18 -12.71
C SER A 241 19.83 0.64 -13.52
N ILE A 242 18.80 1.20 -12.84
CA ILE A 242 17.83 2.11 -13.45
C ILE A 242 18.39 3.54 -13.54
N LEU A 243 19.08 3.97 -12.48
CA LEU A 243 19.53 5.36 -12.30
C LEU A 243 20.87 5.67 -12.98
N ILE A 244 21.80 4.70 -12.97
CA ILE A 244 23.15 4.83 -13.48
C ILE A 244 23.18 4.08 -14.81
N LYS A 245 23.06 4.85 -15.90
CA LYS A 245 23.25 4.36 -17.27
C LYS A 245 24.60 4.82 -17.80
#